data_AF-A0A9X2NBN0-F1
#
_entry.id   AF-A0A9X2NBN0-F1
#
_cell.length_a   1.000
_cell.length_b   1.000
_cell.length_c   1.000
_cell.angle_alpha   90.00
_cell.angle_beta   90.00
_cell.angle_gamma   90.00
#
_symmetry.space_group_name_H-M   'P 1'
#
loop_
_entity.id
_entity.type
_entity.pdbx_description
1 polymer ?
#
loop_
_entity_poly.entity_id
_entity_poly.type
_entity_poly.pdbx_seq_one_letter_code
_entity_poly.pdbx_strand_id
1 'polypeptide(L)'
;MPDLTLPPTVVATHLRSCADELAASLRCGGPGATTAELADVVAQLVAGQEAISHALAGLAARVDGSPFLAAAPPLDVEVVTEVLRAAAIAARCSAEALDEVTPSFECVSESVAPDTRL
;
A
#
# COMPACT_ATOMS: atom_id res chain seq x y z
N MET A 1 23.26 15.99 -3.05
CA MET A 1 22.43 16.82 -2.14
C MET A 1 22.14 15.97 -0.92
N PRO A 2 22.12 16.51 0.31
CA PRO A 2 21.71 15.71 1.46
C PRO A 2 20.26 15.27 1.24
N ASP A 3 20.00 13.96 1.28
CA ASP A 3 18.66 13.38 1.21
C ASP A 3 17.82 13.92 2.38
N LEU A 4 16.97 14.90 2.08
CA LEU A 4 15.96 15.41 3.00
C LEU A 4 14.88 14.33 3.15
N THR A 5 15.15 13.34 4.00
CA THR A 5 14.17 12.35 4.38
C THR A 5 13.20 12.96 5.38
N LEU A 6 11.91 12.93 5.06
CA LEU A 6 10.86 13.38 5.97
C LEU A 6 10.80 12.46 7.20
N PRO A 7 10.41 12.98 8.37
CA PRO A 7 10.16 12.13 9.54
C PRO A 7 9.13 11.02 9.22
N PRO A 8 9.30 9.77 9.70
CA PRO A 8 8.40 8.66 9.38
C PRO A 8 6.92 8.93 9.71
N THR A 9 6.66 9.70 10.77
CA THR A 9 5.30 10.08 11.17
C THR A 9 4.63 11.03 10.18
N VAL A 10 5.41 11.90 9.54
CA VAL A 10 4.93 12.80 8.47
C VAL A 10 4.57 11.96 7.24
N VAL A 11 5.47 11.07 6.82
CA VAL A 11 5.22 10.16 5.69
C VAL A 11 3.98 9.29 5.93
N ALA A 12 3.83 8.71 7.12
CA ALA A 12 2.66 7.90 7.48
C ALA A 12 1.35 8.73 7.46
N THR A 13 1.40 9.98 7.88
CA THR A 13 0.24 10.88 7.85
C THR A 13 -0.18 11.20 6.41
N HIS A 14 0.77 11.47 5.52
CA HIS A 14 0.50 11.68 4.11
C HIS A 14 -0.05 10.42 3.44
N LEU A 15 0.56 9.26 3.72
CA LEU A 15 0.07 7.97 3.20
C LEU A 15 -1.40 7.75 3.56
N ARG A 16 -1.78 7.98 4.82
CA ARG A 16 -3.18 7.89 5.26
C ARG A 16 -4.08 8.86 4.50
N SER A 17 -3.70 10.14 4.41
CA SER A 17 -4.51 11.16 3.71
C SER A 17 -4.74 10.80 2.25
N CYS A 18 -3.68 10.38 1.54
CA CYS A 18 -3.78 9.98 0.14
C CYS A 18 -4.67 8.73 -0.03
N ALA A 19 -4.55 7.75 0.88
CA ALA A 19 -5.42 6.58 0.86
C ALA A 19 -6.89 6.93 1.11
N ASP A 20 -7.17 7.86 2.03
CA ASP A 20 -8.53 8.34 2.30
C ASP A 20 -9.13 9.09 1.09
N GLU A 21 -8.34 9.94 0.44
CA GLU A 21 -8.73 10.67 -0.78
C GLU A 21 -8.99 9.72 -1.95
N LEU A 22 -8.10 8.75 -2.18
CA LEU A 22 -8.28 7.73 -3.22
C LEU A 22 -9.52 6.86 -2.95
N ALA A 23 -9.74 6.46 -1.69
CA ALA A 23 -10.94 5.73 -1.32
C ALA A 23 -12.22 6.57 -1.51
N ALA A 24 -12.15 7.89 -1.30
CA ALA A 24 -13.27 8.79 -1.58
C ALA A 24 -13.55 8.93 -3.08
N SER A 25 -12.50 9.02 -3.93
CA SER A 25 -12.67 9.15 -5.37
C SER A 25 -13.19 7.88 -6.04
N LEU A 26 -12.84 6.69 -5.54
CA LEU A 26 -13.25 5.40 -6.10
C LEU A 26 -14.61 4.88 -5.59
N ARG A 27 -15.26 5.56 -4.63
CA ARG A 27 -16.61 5.21 -4.15
C ARG A 27 -17.69 5.66 -5.14
N CYS A 28 -18.82 4.94 -5.16
CA CYS A 28 -19.99 5.30 -5.97
C CYS A 28 -20.39 6.77 -5.73
N GLY A 29 -20.40 7.58 -6.80
CA GLY A 29 -20.69 9.02 -6.74
C GLY A 29 -19.45 9.93 -6.69
N GLY A 30 -18.24 9.36 -6.74
CA GLY A 30 -17.00 10.11 -6.98
C GLY A 30 -16.94 10.70 -8.40
N PRO A 31 -15.95 11.56 -8.70
CA PRO A 31 -15.70 12.03 -10.05
C PRO A 31 -15.44 10.81 -10.95
N GLY A 32 -16.23 10.63 -12.00
CA GLY A 32 -16.05 9.49 -12.91
C GLY A 32 -14.62 9.49 -13.47
N ALA A 33 -13.90 8.39 -13.27
CA ALA A 33 -12.58 8.16 -13.83
C ALA A 33 -12.72 7.45 -15.17
N THR A 34 -11.85 7.77 -16.09
CA THR A 34 -11.71 7.01 -17.34
C THR A 34 -11.15 5.62 -17.04
N THR A 35 -11.38 4.67 -17.94
CA THR A 35 -10.80 3.32 -17.82
C THR A 35 -9.28 3.32 -17.84
N ALA A 36 -8.65 4.24 -18.58
CA ALA A 36 -7.20 4.43 -18.57
C ALA A 36 -6.69 4.93 -17.21
N GLU A 37 -7.33 5.93 -16.62
CA GLU A 37 -6.99 6.42 -15.27
C GLU A 37 -7.15 5.32 -14.21
N LEU A 38 -8.15 4.45 -14.35
CA LEU A 38 -8.35 3.32 -13.43
C LEU A 38 -7.25 2.26 -13.55
N ALA A 39 -6.76 1.97 -14.76
CA ALA A 39 -5.61 1.08 -14.95
C ALA A 39 -4.34 1.65 -14.29
N ASP A 40 -4.08 2.95 -14.47
CA ASP A 40 -2.99 3.65 -13.80
C ASP A 40 -3.13 3.58 -12.27
N VAL A 41 -4.34 3.77 -11.74
CA VAL A 41 -4.63 3.64 -10.32
C VAL A 41 -4.32 2.23 -9.81
N VAL A 42 -4.70 1.17 -10.55
CA VAL A 42 -4.37 -0.22 -10.17
C VAL A 42 -2.86 -0.43 -10.13
N ALA A 43 -2.11 0.05 -11.13
CA ALA A 43 -0.65 -0.05 -11.14
C ALA A 43 -0.01 0.68 -9.94
N GLN A 44 -0.50 1.87 -9.59
CA GLN A 44 -0.03 2.59 -8.40
C GLN A 44 -0.42 1.87 -7.09
N LEU A 45 -1.57 1.20 -7.05
CA LEU A 45 -1.98 0.40 -5.90
C LEU A 45 -1.07 -0.81 -5.72
N VAL A 46 -0.70 -1.53 -6.79
CA VAL A 46 0.26 -2.65 -6.73
C VAL A 46 1.60 -2.16 -6.14
N ALA A 47 2.18 -1.11 -6.73
CA ALA A 47 3.45 -0.53 -6.25
C ALA A 47 3.35 -0.04 -4.80
N GLY A 48 2.21 0.56 -4.42
CA GLY A 48 1.93 1.00 -3.06
C GLY A 48 1.88 -0.16 -2.05
N GLN A 49 1.23 -1.26 -2.42
CA GLN A 49 1.16 -2.46 -1.57
C GLN A 49 2.55 -3.12 -1.39
N GLU A 50 3.37 -3.17 -2.44
CA GLU A 50 4.77 -3.61 -2.32
C GLU A 50 5.58 -2.71 -1.39
N ALA A 51 5.45 -1.40 -1.51
CA ALA A 51 6.14 -0.44 -0.63
C ALA A 51 5.68 -0.59 0.84
N ILE A 52 4.38 -0.79 1.07
CA ILE A 52 3.83 -1.05 2.41
C ILE A 52 4.36 -2.37 2.98
N SER A 53 4.44 -3.43 2.16
CA SER A 53 5.03 -4.71 2.56
C SER A 53 6.46 -4.53 3.09
N HIS A 54 7.30 -3.81 2.33
CA HIS A 54 8.67 -3.52 2.75
C HIS A 54 8.74 -2.67 4.02
N ALA A 55 7.87 -1.65 4.15
CA ALA A 55 7.81 -0.81 5.33
C ALA A 55 7.44 -1.60 6.59
N LEU A 56 6.48 -2.51 6.49
CA LEU A 56 6.04 -3.40 7.58
C LEU A 56 7.13 -4.41 7.96
N ALA A 57 7.80 -5.01 6.98
CA ALA A 57 8.93 -5.90 7.23
C ALA A 57 10.11 -5.16 7.91
N GLY A 58 10.39 -3.93 7.47
CA GLY A 58 11.38 -3.06 8.10
C GLY A 58 11.00 -2.68 9.54
N LEU A 59 9.72 -2.40 9.80
CA LEU A 59 9.24 -2.13 11.16
C LEU A 59 9.36 -3.37 12.06
N ALA A 60 9.04 -4.56 11.56
CA ALA A 60 9.22 -5.82 12.28
C ALA A 60 10.68 -6.02 12.67
N ALA A 61 11.61 -5.83 11.73
CA ALA A 61 13.05 -5.95 12.00
C ALA A 61 13.54 -4.91 13.03
N ARG A 62 12.98 -3.70 13.01
CA ARG A 62 13.29 -2.67 14.01
C ARG A 62 12.77 -3.01 15.40
N VAL A 63 11.59 -3.62 15.50
CA VAL A 63 11.02 -4.07 16.79
C VAL A 63 11.86 -5.22 17.37
N ASP A 64 12.15 -6.24 16.57
CA ASP A 64 12.93 -7.43 16.95
C ASP A 64 14.35 -7.07 17.43
N GLY A 65 14.99 -6.11 16.76
CA GLY A 65 16.36 -5.66 17.09
C GLY A 65 16.45 -4.46 18.04
N SER A 66 15.35 -3.95 18.60
CA SER A 66 15.36 -2.69 19.34
C SER A 66 15.91 -2.83 20.77
N PRO A 67 17.03 -2.17 21.12
CA PRO A 67 17.51 -2.14 22.51
C PRO A 67 16.57 -1.35 23.43
N PHE A 68 15.74 -0.46 22.87
CA PHE A 68 14.78 0.33 23.65
C PHE A 68 13.60 -0.50 24.15
N LEU A 69 13.38 -1.69 23.58
CA LEU A 69 12.36 -2.64 24.01
C LEU A 69 12.92 -3.68 24.99
N ALA A 70 14.17 -3.55 25.43
CA ALA A 70 14.79 -4.53 26.35
C ALA A 70 14.06 -4.67 27.69
N ALA A 71 13.27 -3.67 28.11
CA ALA A 71 12.45 -3.72 29.32
C ALA A 71 11.03 -4.27 29.07
N ALA A 72 10.63 -4.49 27.81
CA ALA A 72 9.33 -5.05 27.47
C ALA A 72 9.33 -6.58 27.67
N PRO A 73 8.17 -7.20 27.98
CA PRO A 73 8.06 -8.65 28.02
C PRO A 73 8.45 -9.27 26.66
N PRO A 74 9.32 -10.28 26.61
CA PRO A 74 9.78 -10.86 25.35
C PRO A 74 8.66 -11.37 24.45
N LEU A 75 7.62 -11.96 25.07
CA LEU A 75 6.45 -12.46 24.37
C LEU A 75 5.68 -11.35 23.63
N ASP A 76 5.58 -10.15 24.23
CA ASP A 76 4.87 -9.03 23.60
C ASP A 76 5.64 -8.52 22.37
N VAL A 77 6.97 -8.47 22.46
CA VAL A 77 7.84 -8.08 21.33
C VAL A 77 7.76 -9.10 20.19
N GLU A 78 7.75 -10.40 20.51
CA GLU A 78 7.59 -11.48 19.54
C GLU A 78 6.24 -11.41 18.82
N VAL A 79 5.14 -11.25 19.57
CA VAL A 79 3.78 -11.14 19.00
C VAL A 79 3.68 -9.93 18.07
N VAL A 80 4.16 -8.76 18.49
CA VAL A 80 4.11 -7.55 17.65
C VAL A 80 4.94 -7.75 16.38
N THR A 81 6.13 -8.33 16.51
CA THR A 81 7.01 -8.62 15.36
C THR A 81 6.32 -9.56 14.37
N GLU A 82 5.66 -10.61 14.86
CA GLU A 82 4.99 -11.57 14.00
C GLU A 82 3.74 -10.98 13.32
N VAL A 83 2.96 -10.17 14.02
CA VAL A 83 1.83 -9.43 13.42
C VAL A 83 2.32 -8.51 12.31
N LEU A 84 3.45 -7.82 12.50
CA LEU A 84 4.04 -6.95 11.46
C LEU A 84 4.53 -7.75 10.25
N ARG A 85 5.15 -8.92 10.45
CA ARG A 85 5.55 -9.82 9.37
C ARG A 85 4.34 -10.36 8.61
N ALA A 86 3.30 -10.80 9.32
CA ALA A 86 2.05 -11.27 8.72
C ALA A 86 1.38 -10.16 7.89
N ALA A 87 1.35 -8.93 8.41
CA ALA A 87 0.82 -7.78 7.68
C ALA A 87 1.66 -7.47 6.43
N ALA A 88 2.98 -7.58 6.49
CA ALA A 88 3.86 -7.43 5.33
C ALA A 88 3.55 -8.45 4.24
N ILE A 89 3.33 -9.71 4.62
CA ILE A 89 2.95 -10.79 3.69
C ILE A 89 1.58 -10.49 3.07
N ALA A 90 0.59 -10.12 3.88
CA ALA A 90 -0.76 -9.80 3.38
C ALA A 90 -0.76 -8.65 2.37
N ALA A 91 0.02 -7.59 2.62
CA ALA A 91 0.18 -6.48 1.67
C ALA A 91 0.78 -6.97 0.35
N ARG A 92 1.82 -7.80 0.40
CA ARG A 92 2.44 -8.38 -0.80
C ARG A 92 1.47 -9.28 -1.57
N CYS A 93 0.74 -10.17 -0.90
CA CYS A 93 -0.26 -11.00 -1.56
C CYS A 93 -1.37 -10.16 -2.22
N SER A 94 -1.72 -9.02 -1.62
CA SER A 94 -2.67 -8.08 -2.24
C SER A 94 -2.08 -7.43 -3.50
N ALA A 95 -0.78 -7.11 -3.50
CA ALA A 95 -0.09 -6.62 -4.69
C ALA A 95 -0.09 -7.66 -5.81
N GLU A 96 0.29 -8.90 -5.49
CA GLU A 96 0.33 -10.02 -6.44
C GLU A 96 -1.05 -10.29 -7.04
N ALA A 97 -2.11 -10.34 -6.20
CA ALA A 97 -3.47 -10.54 -6.68
C ALA A 97 -3.98 -9.41 -7.59
N LEU A 98 -3.58 -8.16 -7.33
CA LEU A 98 -3.91 -7.02 -8.18
C LEU A 98 -3.14 -7.05 -9.50
N ASP A 99 -1.86 -7.44 -9.47
CA ASP A 99 -1.03 -7.57 -10.66
C ASP A 99 -1.55 -8.67 -11.60
N GLU A 100 -2.00 -9.79 -11.04
CA GLU A 100 -2.63 -10.89 -11.79
C GLU A 100 -3.89 -10.47 -12.57
N VAL A 101 -4.63 -9.48 -12.08
CA VAL A 101 -5.84 -8.99 -12.75
C VAL A 101 -5.58 -7.84 -13.71
N THR A 102 -4.37 -7.25 -13.73
CA THR A 102 -3.99 -6.17 -14.65
C THR A 102 -4.29 -6.50 -16.12
N PRO A 103 -3.95 -7.69 -16.67
CA PRO A 103 -4.26 -8.01 -18.06
C PRO A 103 -5.77 -8.01 -18.36
N SER A 104 -6.60 -8.32 -17.35
CA SER A 104 -8.06 -8.27 -17.49
C SER A 104 -8.56 -6.83 -17.55
N PHE A 105 -7.97 -5.91 -16.79
CA PHE A 105 -8.26 -4.48 -16.89
C PHE A 105 -7.88 -3.92 -18.25
N GLU A 106 -6.72 -4.32 -18.78
CA GLU A 106 -6.28 -3.93 -20.13
C GLU A 106 -7.28 -4.44 -21.19
N CYS A 107 -7.67 -5.72 -21.16
CA CYS A 107 -8.66 -6.27 -22.09
C CYS A 107 -10.02 -5.54 -22.04
N VAL A 108 -10.49 -5.19 -20.83
CA VAL A 108 -11.73 -4.42 -20.66
C VAL A 108 -11.56 -3.01 -21.21
N SER A 109 -10.41 -2.38 -20.97
CA SER A 109 -10.11 -1.03 -21.46
C SER A 109 -10.04 -0.96 -22.99
N GLU A 110 -9.48 -1.98 -23.66
CA GLU A 110 -9.47 -2.09 -25.12
C GLU A 110 -10.86 -2.29 -25.72
N SER A 111 -11.78 -2.85 -24.93
CA SER A 111 -13.17 -3.12 -25.33
C SER A 111 -14.07 -1.88 -25.22
N VAL A 112 -13.59 -0.78 -24.64
CA VAL A 112 -14.32 0.48 -24.49
C VAL A 112 -13.50 1.64 -25.08
N ALA A 113 -14.15 2.77 -25.40
CA ALA A 113 -13.39 3.96 -25.78
C ALA A 113 -12.57 4.45 -24.56
N PRO A 114 -11.34 4.95 -24.74
CA PRO A 114 -10.48 5.40 -23.63
C PRO A 114 -11.12 6.51 -22.78
N ASP A 115 -12.02 7.31 -23.36
CA ASP A 115 -12.78 8.36 -22.67
C ASP A 115 -14.06 7.85 -21.97
N THR A 116 -14.29 6.54 -21.96
CA THR A 116 -15.45 5.95 -21.29
C THR A 116 -15.28 6.12 -19.78
N ARG A 117 -16.22 6.84 -19.16
CA ARG A 117 -16.26 7.06 -17.72
C ARG A 117 -17.02 5.95 -17.02
N LEU A 118 -16.44 5.46 -15.93
CA LEU A 118 -17.08 4.57 -14.96
C LEU A 118 -17.61 5.35 -13.76
#